data_AF-A0A7L3B494-F1
#
_entry.id   AF-A0A7L3B494-F1
#
_cell.length_a   1.000
_cell.length_b   1.000
_cell.length_c   1.000
_cell.angle_alpha   90.00
_cell.angle_beta   90.00
_cell.angle_gamma   90.00
#
_symmetry.space_group_name_H-M   'P 1'
#
loop_
_entity.id
_entity.type
_entity.pdbx_description
1 polymer ?
#
loop_
_entity_poly.entity_id
_entity_poly.type
_entity_poly.pdbx_seq_one_letter_code
_entity_poly.pdbx_strand_id
1 'polypeptide(L)'
;DSASSISETSQYHVEHLTTFVLDRKEAMITVDDGIRKLKLLDAKGKVWTQDMILQVDDKAVSLVDLESKNELENFPLSTIQHCQAVMNACNYNSILALICKEPTQNKPDLHLFQCDEIKASFIHEDIESAISDSKSGKQKKRLETLRMISKADNAIPPPPRAPAPVPPGTITQVDVRSRVAAWSAWAAEQGEFEKHRQYHDHEETAEMIAARIDRDVQILNHILDEIEYFVTKLQKAAEAFAELSKRKKTKKSKKKGPGEGVLTLRAKPPPPDEFVDCFQKFKHGFNLLAKLKFHIQNPSAAELVHFLFTPLHMVVQTTGGPELAGTVISPLLTKDTIDFLRYTVTSEEGQLWMSLGDTWTKARADWPKDHFIPPYVPRFRNGWEPPLLNFMGAPKEQELNHLAESVANVAEQQRKQEMKTLSTE
;
A
#
# COMPACT_ATOMS: atom_id res chain seq x y z
N ASP A 1 34.37 -23.34 -10.53
CA ASP A 1 34.33 -21.86 -10.56
C ASP A 1 32.92 -21.36 -10.54
N SER A 2 32.61 -20.48 -9.60
CA SER A 2 31.32 -19.80 -9.45
C SER A 2 31.57 -18.33 -9.09
N ALA A 3 32.34 -17.66 -9.94
CA ALA A 3 32.47 -16.22 -9.90
C ALA A 3 31.11 -15.60 -10.24
N SER A 4 30.39 -15.12 -9.23
CA SER A 4 29.21 -14.30 -9.45
C SER A 4 29.62 -13.09 -10.29
N SER A 5 28.98 -12.92 -11.44
CA SER A 5 29.14 -11.74 -12.27
C SER A 5 28.51 -10.56 -11.55
N ILE A 6 29.32 -9.86 -10.75
CA ILE A 6 28.94 -8.59 -10.13
C ILE A 6 28.56 -7.66 -11.27
N SER A 7 27.28 -7.30 -11.32
CA SER A 7 26.72 -6.39 -12.32
C SER A 7 27.47 -5.06 -12.29
N GLU A 8 27.78 -4.52 -13.48
CA GLU A 8 28.36 -3.18 -13.61
C GLU A 8 27.37 -2.08 -13.17
N THR A 9 26.07 -2.40 -13.14
CA THR A 9 25.02 -1.58 -12.54
C THR A 9 24.61 -2.16 -11.18
N SER A 10 24.75 -1.38 -10.11
CA SER A 10 24.17 -1.65 -8.79
C SER A 10 22.79 -1.01 -8.68
N GLN A 11 21.94 -1.53 -7.79
CA GLN A 11 20.57 -1.06 -7.58
C GLN A 11 20.23 -1.08 -6.08
N TYR A 12 19.54 -0.05 -5.60
CA TYR A 12 19.20 0.14 -4.20
C TYR A 12 17.75 0.63 -4.07
N HIS A 13 16.95 0.05 -3.17
CA HIS A 13 15.65 0.62 -2.83
C HIS A 13 15.85 1.89 -1.99
N VAL A 14 15.23 3.00 -2.39
CA VAL A 14 15.29 4.28 -1.66
C VAL A 14 13.95 5.00 -1.71
N GLU A 15 13.65 5.74 -0.64
CA GLU A 15 12.50 6.64 -0.58
C GLU A 15 12.98 8.08 -0.82
N HIS A 16 12.63 8.69 -1.96
CA HIS A 16 12.91 10.11 -2.19
C HIS A 16 12.08 10.97 -1.23
N LEU A 17 12.74 11.75 -0.38
CA LEU A 17 12.11 12.62 0.60
C LEU A 17 11.77 13.98 -0.03
N THR A 18 12.77 14.66 -0.61
CA THR A 18 12.62 16.01 -1.15
C THR A 18 13.81 16.41 -2.04
N THR A 19 13.59 17.41 -2.89
CA THR A 19 14.63 18.06 -3.70
C THR A 19 14.56 19.58 -3.46
N PHE A 20 15.70 20.20 -3.13
CA PHE A 20 15.82 21.64 -2.91
C PHE A 20 16.82 22.30 -3.86
N VAL A 21 16.44 23.43 -4.46
CA VAL A 21 17.39 24.29 -5.17
C VAL A 21 18.34 24.93 -4.16
N LEU A 22 19.66 24.84 -4.40
CA LEU A 22 20.66 25.52 -3.55
C LEU A 22 20.77 27.00 -3.95
N ASP A 23 20.08 27.88 -3.20
CA ASP A 23 20.18 29.34 -3.32
C ASP A 23 20.58 30.00 -2.00
N ARG A 24 21.62 30.84 -2.07
CA ARG A 24 22.02 31.76 -0.98
C ARG A 24 20.89 32.71 -0.57
N LYS A 25 19.99 33.08 -1.49
CA LYS A 25 18.82 33.93 -1.20
C LYS A 25 17.75 33.24 -0.35
N GLU A 26 17.67 31.91 -0.38
CA GLU A 26 16.76 31.11 0.46
C GLU A 26 17.45 30.55 1.71
N ALA A 27 18.68 30.98 2.01
CA ALA A 27 19.54 30.39 3.05
C ALA A 27 19.69 28.86 2.90
N MET A 28 19.76 28.39 1.65
CA MET A 28 19.87 26.97 1.28
C MET A 28 21.18 26.76 0.52
N ILE A 29 22.26 26.43 1.22
CA ILE A 29 23.63 26.45 0.67
C ILE A 29 24.34 25.10 0.87
N THR A 30 24.03 24.40 1.96
CA THR A 30 24.71 23.18 2.44
C THR A 30 23.73 22.02 2.61
N VAL A 31 24.26 20.80 2.73
CA VAL A 31 23.46 19.62 3.11
C VAL A 31 22.78 19.86 4.47
N ASP A 32 23.45 20.49 5.43
CA ASP A 32 22.87 20.83 6.74
C ASP A 32 21.69 21.82 6.66
N ASP A 33 21.68 22.75 5.69
CA ASP A 33 20.50 23.59 5.43
C ASP A 33 19.33 22.74 4.93
N GLY A 34 19.62 21.81 4.02
CA GLY A 34 18.66 20.83 3.52
C GLY A 34 18.07 19.97 4.63
N ILE A 35 18.92 19.38 5.48
CA ILE A 35 18.49 18.56 6.63
C ILE A 35 17.71 19.40 7.66
N ARG A 36 18.07 20.67 7.89
CA ARG A 36 17.27 21.58 8.74
C ARG A 36 15.89 21.91 8.13
N LYS A 37 15.80 22.13 6.82
CA LYS A 37 14.53 22.35 6.10
C LYS A 37 13.68 21.07 6.07
N LEU A 38 14.30 19.90 5.91
CA LEU A 38 13.65 18.59 6.00
C LEU A 38 13.02 18.37 7.38
N LYS A 39 13.77 18.59 8.48
CA LYS A 39 13.24 18.51 9.86
C LYS A 39 12.01 19.39 10.07
N LEU A 40 11.99 20.59 9.49
CA LEU A 40 10.85 21.52 9.58
C LEU A 40 9.64 21.12 8.71
N LEU A 41 9.84 20.34 7.65
CA LEU A 41 8.75 19.77 6.85
C LEU A 41 8.20 18.49 7.50
N ASP A 42 9.07 17.64 8.03
CA ASP A 42 8.75 16.36 8.67
C ASP A 42 7.87 16.60 9.91
N ALA A 43 8.30 17.50 10.80
CA ALA A 43 7.53 17.97 11.96
C ALA A 43 6.22 18.74 11.62
N LYS A 44 5.87 18.86 10.33
CA LYS A 44 4.60 19.44 9.84
C LYS A 44 3.80 18.48 8.96
N GLY A 45 4.20 17.21 8.86
CA GLY A 45 3.58 16.23 7.96
C GLY A 45 3.71 16.58 6.46
N LYS A 46 4.69 17.42 6.10
CA LYS A 46 4.88 17.95 4.73
C LYS A 46 6.02 17.29 3.96
N VAL A 47 6.66 16.27 4.53
CA VAL A 47 7.47 15.34 3.74
C VAL A 47 6.53 14.32 3.11
N TRP A 48 6.72 14.12 1.82
CA TRP A 48 6.12 13.02 1.08
C TRP A 48 7.25 12.16 0.57
N THR A 49 7.29 10.91 1.00
CA THR A 49 8.22 9.91 0.47
C THR A 49 7.75 9.43 -0.91
N GLN A 50 8.62 8.70 -1.62
CA GLN A 50 8.31 8.06 -2.89
C GLN A 50 9.31 6.93 -3.09
N ASP A 51 8.83 5.70 -3.06
CA ASP A 51 9.60 4.50 -3.37
C ASP A 51 10.12 4.57 -4.81
N MET A 52 11.39 4.22 -4.98
CA MET A 52 12.08 4.13 -6.27
C MET A 52 13.35 3.30 -6.14
N ILE A 53 13.90 2.89 -7.28
CA ILE A 53 15.20 2.24 -7.38
C ILE A 53 16.23 3.30 -7.76
N LEU A 54 17.23 3.51 -6.91
CA LEU A 54 18.43 4.26 -7.26
C LEU A 54 19.44 3.28 -7.88
N GLN A 55 19.85 3.54 -9.11
CA GLN A 55 20.85 2.75 -9.83
C GLN A 55 22.16 3.53 -9.98
N VAL A 56 23.30 2.83 -9.94
CA VAL A 56 24.62 3.43 -10.20
C VAL A 56 25.34 2.57 -11.24
N ASP A 57 25.83 3.20 -12.32
CA ASP A 57 26.68 2.55 -13.33
C ASP A 57 28.04 3.27 -13.47
N ASP A 58 28.77 3.04 -14.57
CA ASP A 58 30.07 3.68 -14.85
C ASP A 58 29.97 5.10 -15.44
N LYS A 59 28.74 5.61 -15.69
CA LYS A 59 28.44 6.85 -16.42
C LYS A 59 27.50 7.80 -15.64
N ALA A 60 26.57 7.27 -14.85
CA ALA A 60 25.53 8.01 -14.15
C ALA A 60 25.06 7.35 -12.84
N VAL A 61 24.32 8.14 -12.05
CA VAL A 61 23.34 7.67 -11.07
C VAL A 61 21.95 7.96 -11.65
N SER A 62 21.05 6.98 -11.67
CA SER A 62 19.67 7.18 -12.16
C SER A 62 18.62 6.81 -11.11
N LEU A 63 17.44 7.40 -11.24
CA LEU A 63 16.26 7.10 -10.44
C LEU A 63 15.24 6.40 -11.34
N VAL A 64 14.79 5.22 -10.96
CA VAL A 64 13.90 4.36 -11.75
C VAL A 64 12.64 4.05 -10.96
N ASP A 65 11.47 4.16 -11.60
CA ASP A 65 10.19 3.82 -11.01
C ASP A 65 10.12 2.35 -10.60
N LEU A 66 9.61 2.06 -9.40
CA LEU A 66 9.55 0.71 -8.86
C LEU A 66 8.55 -0.16 -9.62
N GLU A 67 7.41 0.39 -10.02
CA GLU A 67 6.35 -0.33 -10.73
C GLU A 67 6.72 -0.51 -12.21
N SER A 68 6.80 0.60 -12.96
CA SER A 68 6.88 0.58 -14.42
C SER A 68 8.31 0.47 -14.98
N LYS A 69 9.34 0.48 -14.12
CA LYS A 69 10.77 0.45 -14.47
C LYS A 69 11.22 1.57 -15.43
N ASN A 70 10.45 2.65 -15.53
CA ASN A 70 10.80 3.82 -16.32
C ASN A 70 11.83 4.71 -15.60
N GLU A 71 12.77 5.28 -16.36
CA GLU A 71 13.73 6.26 -15.82
C GLU A 71 13.02 7.60 -15.52
N LEU A 72 13.09 8.00 -14.25
CA LEU A 72 12.56 9.26 -13.74
C LEU A 72 13.54 10.40 -14.01
N GLU A 73 14.78 10.26 -13.53
CA GLU A 73 15.86 11.25 -13.61
C GLU A 73 17.21 10.54 -13.77
N ASN A 74 18.15 11.17 -14.48
CA ASN A 74 19.49 10.66 -14.75
C ASN A 74 20.52 11.74 -14.42
N PHE A 75 21.50 11.40 -13.58
CA PHE A 75 22.56 12.29 -13.11
C PHE A 75 23.91 11.73 -13.58
N PRO A 76 24.44 12.16 -14.74
CA PRO A 76 25.78 11.77 -15.18
C PRO A 76 26.82 12.09 -14.11
N LEU A 77 27.81 11.22 -13.89
CA LEU A 77 28.79 11.35 -12.80
C LEU A 77 29.61 12.65 -12.85
N SER A 78 29.66 13.31 -14.01
CA SER A 78 30.26 14.64 -14.23
C SER A 78 29.40 15.81 -13.74
N THR A 79 28.12 15.60 -13.45
CA THR A 79 27.17 16.61 -12.92
C THR A 79 27.01 16.54 -11.41
N ILE A 80 27.39 15.41 -10.79
CA ILE A 80 27.38 15.23 -9.34
C ILE A 80 28.52 16.07 -8.74
N GLN A 81 28.17 17.05 -7.91
CA GLN A 81 29.11 17.95 -7.26
C GLN A 81 29.56 17.43 -5.90
N HIS A 82 28.67 16.72 -5.19
CA HIS A 82 28.93 16.15 -3.88
C HIS A 82 27.93 15.03 -3.58
N CYS A 83 28.40 13.92 -3.01
CA CYS A 83 27.57 12.93 -2.33
C CYS A 83 27.91 12.93 -0.83
N GLN A 84 26.92 12.70 0.03
CA GLN A 84 27.11 12.59 1.48
C GLN A 84 26.09 11.63 2.09
N ALA A 85 26.53 10.76 2.99
CA ALA A 85 25.64 10.01 3.88
C ALA A 85 25.41 10.79 5.20
N VAL A 86 24.15 10.92 5.61
CA VAL A 86 23.74 11.55 6.88
C VAL A 86 22.96 10.52 7.70
N MET A 87 23.46 10.16 8.87
CA MET A 87 22.82 9.18 9.77
C MET A 87 21.97 9.86 10.83
N ASN A 88 20.91 9.19 11.29
CA ASN A 88 20.09 9.55 12.45
C ASN A 88 19.57 11.01 12.40
N ALA A 89 18.78 11.34 11.38
CA ALA A 89 18.28 12.69 11.15
C ALA A 89 16.75 12.71 10.92
N CYS A 90 16.04 13.51 11.71
CA CYS A 90 14.56 13.47 11.79
C CYS A 90 14.14 12.08 12.32
N ASN A 91 13.06 11.51 11.81
CA ASN A 91 12.69 10.11 12.03
C ASN A 91 13.50 9.12 11.16
N TYR A 92 14.45 9.58 10.33
CA TYR A 92 15.15 8.77 9.34
C TYR A 92 16.52 8.30 9.84
N ASN A 93 16.76 6.99 9.77
CA ASN A 93 17.99 6.37 10.28
C ASN A 93 19.19 6.54 9.33
N SER A 94 18.95 6.54 8.02
CA SER A 94 19.98 6.74 6.99
C SER A 94 19.43 7.59 5.85
N ILE A 95 20.07 8.73 5.58
CA ILE A 95 19.74 9.63 4.47
C ILE A 95 20.94 9.73 3.52
N LEU A 96 20.71 9.53 2.23
CA LEU A 96 21.64 9.88 1.17
C LEU A 96 21.33 11.30 0.68
N ALA A 97 22.34 12.16 0.69
CA ALA A 97 22.30 13.51 0.12
C ALA A 97 23.14 13.56 -1.16
N LEU A 98 22.52 14.00 -2.26
CA LEU A 98 23.17 14.10 -3.57
C LEU A 98 23.00 15.51 -4.12
N ILE A 99 24.11 16.23 -4.31
CA ILE A 99 24.12 17.57 -4.92
C ILE A 99 24.49 17.43 -6.40
N CYS A 100 23.55 17.74 -7.27
CA CYS A 100 23.72 17.70 -8.72
C CYS A 100 23.69 19.11 -9.33
N LYS A 101 24.41 19.31 -10.44
CA LYS A 101 24.29 20.50 -11.29
C LYS A 101 24.53 20.15 -12.75
N GLU A 102 23.47 20.14 -13.55
CA GLU A 102 23.56 20.10 -14.99
C GLU A 102 24.27 21.35 -15.55
N PRO A 103 24.96 21.25 -16.71
CA PRO A 103 25.47 22.40 -17.45
C PRO A 103 24.38 23.43 -17.83
N THR A 104 23.12 22.99 -17.91
CA THR A 104 21.94 23.81 -18.21
C THR A 104 21.32 24.52 -16.99
N GLN A 105 21.87 24.34 -15.78
CA GLN A 105 21.35 24.95 -14.55
C GLN A 105 22.26 26.06 -14.00
N ASN A 106 21.65 27.16 -13.54
CA ASN A 106 22.37 28.25 -12.88
C ASN A 106 22.85 27.88 -11.46
N LYS A 107 22.03 27.13 -10.72
CA LYS A 107 22.23 26.69 -9.33
C LYS A 107 22.33 25.16 -9.27
N PRO A 108 22.99 24.57 -8.27
CA PRO A 108 22.86 23.15 -7.98
C PRO A 108 21.52 22.83 -7.31
N ASP A 109 21.16 21.56 -7.29
CA ASP A 109 20.01 21.01 -6.58
C ASP A 109 20.47 19.90 -5.62
N LEU A 110 19.90 19.88 -4.42
CA LEU A 110 20.14 18.89 -3.37
C LEU A 110 18.94 17.93 -3.31
N HIS A 111 19.18 16.68 -3.68
CA HIS A 111 18.22 15.59 -3.55
C HIS A 111 18.49 14.84 -2.24
N LEU A 112 17.44 14.50 -1.50
CA LEU A 112 17.50 13.76 -0.23
C LEU A 112 16.66 12.49 -0.32
N PHE A 113 17.27 11.34 -0.01
CA PHE A 113 16.65 10.01 -0.04
C PHE A 113 16.85 9.29 1.29
N GLN A 114 15.84 8.58 1.79
CA GLN A 114 15.95 7.62 2.88
C GLN A 114 16.38 6.25 2.32
N CYS A 115 17.24 5.54 3.05
CA CYS A 115 17.88 4.31 2.59
C CYS A 115 17.90 3.25 3.71
N ASP A 116 16.82 2.48 3.81
CA ASP A 116 16.57 1.61 4.96
C ASP A 116 17.08 0.16 4.76
N GLU A 117 16.99 -0.40 3.55
CA GLU A 117 17.58 -1.72 3.24
C GLU A 117 19.11 -1.67 3.28
N ILE A 118 19.70 -0.85 2.39
CA ILE A 118 21.14 -0.61 2.32
C ILE A 118 21.42 0.81 2.81
N LYS A 119 22.15 0.92 3.92
CA LYS A 119 22.49 2.20 4.54
C LYS A 119 23.16 3.16 3.57
N ALA A 120 22.80 4.43 3.64
CA ALA A 120 23.27 5.49 2.75
C ALA A 120 24.81 5.62 2.70
N SER A 121 25.55 5.20 3.74
CA SER A 121 27.03 5.16 3.73
C SER A 121 27.58 4.25 2.62
N PHE A 122 26.96 3.08 2.40
CA PHE A 122 27.38 2.13 1.37
C PHE A 122 27.06 2.65 -0.03
N ILE A 123 25.86 3.23 -0.22
CA ILE A 123 25.45 3.83 -1.49
C ILE A 123 26.35 5.03 -1.85
N HIS A 124 26.70 5.85 -0.86
CA HIS A 124 27.69 6.93 -0.99
C HIS A 124 29.08 6.41 -1.41
N GLU A 125 29.57 5.33 -0.79
CA GLU A 125 30.86 4.72 -1.17
C GLU A 125 30.84 4.17 -2.61
N ASP A 126 29.73 3.60 -3.07
CA ASP A 126 29.57 3.15 -4.46
C ASP A 126 29.63 4.35 -5.42
N ILE A 127 28.82 5.39 -5.18
CA ILE A 127 28.77 6.61 -6.00
C ILE A 127 30.14 7.30 -6.06
N GLU A 128 30.81 7.53 -4.93
CA GLU A 128 32.15 8.14 -4.92
C GLU A 128 33.21 7.25 -5.60
N SER A 129 33.07 5.91 -5.53
CA SER A 129 33.95 5.01 -6.27
C SER A 129 33.71 5.05 -7.79
N ALA A 130 32.47 5.21 -8.25
CA ALA A 130 32.12 5.44 -9.65
C ALA A 130 32.66 6.79 -10.16
N ILE A 131 32.49 7.86 -9.37
CA ILE A 131 33.02 9.19 -9.64
C ILE A 131 34.57 9.17 -9.69
N SER A 132 35.22 8.40 -8.81
CA SER A 132 36.67 8.19 -8.83
C SER A 132 37.14 7.48 -10.10
N ASP A 133 36.54 6.35 -10.43
CA ASP A 133 37.06 5.47 -11.49
C ASP A 133 36.78 6.05 -12.89
N SER A 134 35.64 6.73 -13.08
CA SER A 134 35.33 7.50 -14.29
C SER A 134 36.28 8.68 -14.53
N LYS A 135 36.72 9.38 -13.46
CA LYS A 135 37.76 10.42 -13.55
C LYS A 135 39.18 9.86 -13.77
N SER A 136 39.44 8.62 -13.32
CA SER A 136 40.79 8.04 -13.28
C SER A 136 41.12 7.09 -14.42
N GLY A 137 40.12 6.63 -15.19
CA GLY A 137 40.28 5.70 -16.31
C GLY A 137 40.81 4.30 -15.92
N LYS A 138 40.70 3.92 -14.64
CA LYS A 138 41.26 2.67 -14.07
C LYS A 138 40.22 2.00 -13.18
N GLN A 139 39.28 1.27 -13.80
CA GLN A 139 38.20 0.53 -13.15
C GLN A 139 38.74 -0.50 -12.14
N LYS A 140 38.80 -0.16 -10.83
CA LYS A 140 39.18 -1.11 -9.77
C LYS A 140 38.53 -0.84 -8.42
N LYS A 141 38.36 0.42 -8.00
CA LYS A 141 37.81 0.72 -6.67
C LYS A 141 36.36 0.29 -6.57
N ARG A 142 35.55 0.57 -7.61
CA ARG A 142 34.11 0.29 -7.57
C ARG A 142 33.79 -1.20 -7.41
N LEU A 143 34.53 -2.06 -8.10
CA LEU A 143 34.38 -3.52 -7.96
C LEU A 143 34.79 -4.01 -6.56
N GLU A 144 35.72 -3.34 -5.89
CA GLU A 144 36.09 -3.63 -4.50
C GLU A 144 35.01 -3.12 -3.52
N THR A 145 34.44 -1.93 -3.73
CA THR A 145 33.29 -1.41 -2.97
C THR A 145 32.08 -2.34 -3.07
N LEU A 146 31.64 -2.73 -4.27
CA LEU A 146 30.49 -3.62 -4.45
C LEU A 146 30.67 -4.99 -3.75
N ARG A 147 31.92 -5.48 -3.65
CA ARG A 147 32.26 -6.69 -2.86
C ARG A 147 32.20 -6.47 -1.35
N MET A 148 32.33 -5.25 -0.86
CA MET A 148 32.14 -4.93 0.56
C MET A 148 30.64 -4.77 0.87
N ILE A 149 29.88 -4.07 0.02
CA ILE A 149 28.43 -3.90 0.17
C ILE A 149 27.72 -5.26 0.18
N SER A 150 28.00 -6.13 -0.80
CA SER A 150 27.43 -7.48 -0.86
C SER A 150 27.75 -8.34 0.39
N LYS A 151 28.90 -8.11 1.04
CA LYS A 151 29.25 -8.78 2.31
C LYS A 151 28.56 -8.19 3.53
N ALA A 152 28.31 -6.87 3.53
CA ALA A 152 27.58 -6.20 4.61
C ALA A 152 26.08 -6.54 4.58
N ASP A 153 25.52 -6.68 3.38
CA ASP A 153 24.15 -7.13 3.12
C ASP A 153 23.94 -8.60 3.59
N ASN A 154 24.87 -9.49 3.24
CA ASN A 154 24.85 -10.89 3.70
C ASN A 154 25.35 -11.09 5.15
N ALA A 155 25.57 -10.02 5.93
CA ALA A 155 26.07 -10.11 7.29
C ALA A 155 24.96 -10.44 8.30
N ILE A 156 24.58 -11.73 8.36
CA ILE A 156 23.73 -12.25 9.44
C ILE A 156 24.32 -11.80 10.80
N PRO A 157 23.57 -11.07 11.64
CA PRO A 157 24.08 -10.61 12.93
C PRO A 157 24.49 -11.82 13.78
N PRO A 158 25.62 -11.75 14.51
CA PRO A 158 26.10 -12.88 15.28
C PRO A 158 25.02 -13.35 16.27
N PRO A 159 24.76 -14.66 16.37
CA PRO A 159 23.65 -15.17 17.17
C PRO A 159 23.77 -14.67 18.62
N PRO A 160 22.65 -14.27 19.27
CA PRO A 160 22.69 -13.71 20.61
C PRO A 160 23.48 -14.59 21.58
N ARG A 161 24.46 -14.00 22.27
CA ARG A 161 25.24 -14.70 23.31
C ARG A 161 24.44 -14.98 24.58
N ALA A 162 23.27 -14.38 24.72
CA ALA A 162 22.29 -14.75 25.72
C ALA A 162 21.53 -16.01 25.25
N PRO A 163 21.32 -17.02 26.13
CA PRO A 163 20.35 -18.08 25.86
C PRO A 163 18.98 -17.47 25.54
N ALA A 164 18.21 -18.13 24.67
CA ALA A 164 16.83 -17.74 24.42
C ALA A 164 16.06 -17.68 25.76
N PRO A 165 15.27 -16.63 26.03
CA PRO A 165 14.43 -16.57 27.22
C PRO A 165 13.55 -17.81 27.32
N VAL A 166 13.49 -18.41 28.51
CA VAL A 166 12.63 -19.59 28.73
C VAL A 166 11.18 -19.17 28.46
N PRO A 167 10.44 -19.84 27.56
CA PRO A 167 9.07 -19.45 27.27
C PRO A 167 8.21 -19.55 28.54
N PRO A 168 7.25 -18.62 28.76
CA PRO A 168 6.31 -18.73 29.85
C PRO A 168 5.60 -20.09 29.83
N GLY A 169 5.60 -20.78 30.98
CA GLY A 169 5.18 -22.18 31.09
C GLY A 169 3.79 -22.42 30.52
N THR A 170 3.74 -23.00 29.32
CA THR A 170 2.50 -23.09 28.53
C THR A 170 1.66 -24.27 29.04
N ILE A 171 0.47 -23.97 29.53
CA ILE A 171 -0.46 -24.92 30.19
C ILE A 171 -1.03 -26.00 29.24
N THR A 172 -0.63 -26.02 27.97
CA THR A 172 -1.28 -26.80 26.89
C THR A 172 -0.38 -27.82 26.18
N GLN A 173 0.73 -28.28 26.78
CA GLN A 173 1.40 -29.51 26.32
C GLN A 173 0.65 -30.77 26.79
N VAL A 174 -0.40 -31.13 26.03
CA VAL A 174 -1.08 -32.42 26.17
C VAL A 174 -0.29 -33.48 25.38
N ASP A 175 0.19 -34.52 26.06
CA ASP A 175 1.06 -35.56 25.49
C ASP A 175 0.45 -36.22 24.22
N VAL A 176 1.32 -36.62 23.29
CA VAL A 176 0.95 -37.27 22.02
C VAL A 176 0.12 -38.54 22.26
N ARG A 177 0.36 -39.26 23.37
CA ARG A 177 -0.48 -40.40 23.78
C ARG A 177 -1.93 -40.02 24.09
N SER A 178 -2.17 -38.81 24.61
CA SER A 178 -3.52 -38.31 24.89
C SER A 178 -4.31 -38.06 23.60
N ARG A 179 -3.66 -37.57 22.53
CA ARG A 179 -4.31 -37.41 21.22
C ARG A 179 -4.77 -38.73 20.60
N VAL A 180 -4.00 -39.81 20.79
CA VAL A 180 -4.41 -41.15 20.32
C VAL A 180 -5.62 -41.66 21.11
N ALA A 181 -5.62 -41.50 22.44
CA ALA A 181 -6.76 -41.88 23.28
C ALA A 181 -8.03 -41.08 22.92
N ALA A 182 -7.90 -39.77 22.67
CA ALA A 182 -9.02 -38.93 22.23
C ALA A 182 -9.58 -39.38 20.87
N TRP A 183 -8.72 -39.70 19.89
CA TRP A 183 -9.17 -40.21 18.59
C TRP A 183 -9.85 -41.59 18.69
N SER A 184 -9.37 -42.46 19.58
CA SER A 184 -10.02 -43.75 19.85
C SER A 184 -11.39 -43.61 20.53
N ALA A 185 -11.58 -42.61 21.39
CA ALA A 185 -12.90 -42.30 21.97
C ALA A 185 -13.87 -41.78 20.89
N TRP A 186 -13.45 -40.79 20.10
CA TRP A 186 -14.24 -40.23 19.00
C TRP A 186 -14.67 -41.26 17.95
N ALA A 187 -13.79 -42.23 17.65
CA ALA A 187 -14.09 -43.34 16.75
C ALA A 187 -15.11 -44.35 17.33
N ALA A 188 -15.24 -44.44 18.66
CA ALA A 188 -16.27 -45.26 19.31
C ALA A 188 -17.64 -44.57 19.31
N GLU A 189 -17.68 -43.25 19.51
CA GLU A 189 -18.92 -42.46 19.56
C GLU A 189 -19.65 -42.41 18.19
N GLN A 190 -18.94 -42.55 17.07
CA GLN A 190 -19.58 -42.64 15.74
C GLN A 190 -20.48 -43.88 15.55
N GLY A 191 -20.42 -44.88 16.45
CA GLY A 191 -21.25 -46.09 16.36
C GLY A 191 -22.73 -45.89 16.67
N GLU A 192 -23.11 -44.84 17.41
CA GLU A 192 -24.50 -44.65 17.90
C GLU A 192 -25.18 -43.34 17.42
N PHE A 193 -24.44 -42.43 16.78
CA PHE A 193 -24.94 -41.10 16.42
C PHE A 193 -25.86 -41.02 15.18
N GLU A 194 -26.21 -42.13 14.55
CA GLU A 194 -27.11 -42.16 13.38
C GLU A 194 -28.60 -41.88 13.74
N LYS A 195 -28.92 -41.63 15.02
CA LYS A 195 -30.29 -41.50 15.53
C LYS A 195 -30.60 -40.26 16.38
N HIS A 196 -30.06 -39.07 16.07
CA HIS A 196 -30.78 -37.81 16.36
C HIS A 196 -30.44 -36.64 15.41
N ARG A 197 -30.98 -36.68 14.19
CA ARG A 197 -31.21 -35.45 13.40
C ARG A 197 -32.46 -34.71 13.91
N GLN A 198 -32.36 -34.11 15.10
CA GLN A 198 -33.25 -33.02 15.47
C GLN A 198 -32.61 -31.68 15.07
N TYR A 199 -33.44 -30.77 14.54
CA TYR A 199 -33.05 -29.40 14.30
C TYR A 199 -32.91 -28.68 15.65
N HIS A 200 -31.71 -28.69 16.22
CA HIS A 200 -31.42 -27.85 17.37
C HIS A 200 -31.13 -26.43 16.87
N ASP A 201 -32.13 -25.56 16.95
CA ASP A 201 -31.96 -24.13 16.73
C ASP A 201 -30.80 -23.66 17.63
N HIS A 202 -29.81 -22.99 17.03
CA HIS A 202 -28.64 -22.49 17.76
C HIS A 202 -28.96 -21.06 18.19
N GLU A 203 -29.48 -20.95 19.42
CA GLU A 203 -29.75 -19.67 20.07
C GLU A 203 -28.43 -18.87 20.15
N GLU A 204 -28.32 -17.79 19.36
CA GLU A 204 -27.07 -17.04 19.17
C GLU A 204 -26.73 -16.32 20.48
N THR A 205 -25.70 -16.79 21.19
CA THR A 205 -25.42 -16.30 22.56
C THR A 205 -24.98 -14.84 22.56
N ALA A 206 -25.16 -14.17 23.71
CA ALA A 206 -24.77 -12.77 23.86
C ALA A 206 -23.28 -12.53 23.54
N GLU A 207 -22.42 -13.51 23.85
CA GLU A 207 -20.99 -13.51 23.54
C GLU A 207 -20.73 -13.66 22.03
N MET A 208 -21.50 -14.50 21.33
CA MET A 208 -21.42 -14.64 19.87
C MET A 208 -21.86 -13.34 19.15
N ILE A 209 -22.95 -12.72 19.62
CA ILE A 209 -23.43 -11.43 19.12
C ILE A 209 -22.39 -10.32 19.38
N ALA A 210 -21.81 -10.27 20.58
CA ALA A 210 -20.76 -9.31 20.93
C ALA A 210 -19.50 -9.48 20.06
N ALA A 211 -19.02 -10.72 19.86
CA ALA A 211 -17.87 -11.02 19.01
C ALA A 211 -18.13 -10.68 17.52
N ARG A 212 -19.37 -10.85 17.05
CA ARG A 212 -19.81 -10.42 15.71
C ARG A 212 -19.76 -8.89 15.57
N ILE A 213 -20.28 -8.16 16.57
CA ILE A 213 -20.27 -6.68 16.58
C ILE A 213 -18.83 -6.15 16.62
N ASP A 214 -17.99 -6.68 17.52
CA ASP A 214 -16.58 -6.27 17.64
C ASP A 214 -15.81 -6.48 16.34
N ARG A 215 -15.91 -7.68 15.73
CA ARG A 215 -15.33 -7.96 14.41
C ARG A 215 -15.80 -6.94 13.37
N ASP A 216 -17.10 -6.67 13.29
CA ASP A 216 -17.66 -5.78 12.28
C ASP A 216 -17.22 -4.32 12.51
N VAL A 217 -16.98 -3.89 13.75
CA VAL A 217 -16.35 -2.60 14.09
C VAL A 217 -14.87 -2.58 13.68
N GLN A 218 -14.11 -3.66 13.91
CA GLN A 218 -12.72 -3.75 13.46
C GLN A 218 -12.61 -3.65 11.93
N ILE A 219 -13.51 -4.31 11.18
CA ILE A 219 -13.56 -4.21 9.70
C ILE A 219 -13.89 -2.77 9.28
N LEU A 220 -14.87 -2.13 9.94
CA LEU A 220 -15.25 -0.75 9.63
C LEU A 220 -14.08 0.22 9.82
N ASN A 221 -13.34 0.15 10.92
CA ASN A 221 -12.20 1.04 11.18
C ASN A 221 -11.13 0.92 10.09
N HIS A 222 -10.70 -0.30 9.74
CA HIS A 222 -9.73 -0.49 8.66
C HIS A 222 -10.25 -0.04 7.28
N ILE A 223 -11.57 -0.04 7.04
CA ILE A 223 -12.17 0.54 5.83
C ILE A 223 -12.06 2.06 5.83
N LEU A 224 -12.27 2.72 6.99
CA LEU A 224 -12.09 4.17 7.12
C LEU A 224 -10.62 4.57 6.89
N ASP A 225 -9.67 3.84 7.47
CA ASP A 225 -8.23 4.06 7.31
C ASP A 225 -7.79 3.97 5.84
N GLU A 226 -8.28 2.96 5.10
CA GLU A 226 -7.98 2.77 3.68
C GLU A 226 -8.60 3.86 2.80
N ILE A 227 -9.81 4.32 3.14
CA ILE A 227 -10.47 5.44 2.45
C ILE A 227 -9.71 6.74 2.70
N GLU A 228 -9.30 7.04 3.94
CA GLU A 228 -8.46 8.21 4.26
C GLU A 228 -7.11 8.14 3.54
N TYR A 229 -6.45 6.98 3.53
CA TYR A 229 -5.20 6.79 2.79
C TYR A 229 -5.37 7.11 1.30
N PHE A 230 -6.40 6.55 0.65
CA PHE A 230 -6.65 6.76 -0.78
C PHE A 230 -7.02 8.22 -1.09
N VAL A 231 -7.89 8.82 -0.28
CA VAL A 231 -8.26 10.25 -0.36
C VAL A 231 -7.02 11.14 -0.26
N THR A 232 -6.13 10.86 0.68
CA THR A 232 -4.91 11.66 0.85
C THR A 232 -3.91 11.43 -0.30
N LYS A 233 -3.84 10.21 -0.85
CA LYS A 233 -3.07 9.90 -2.07
C LYS A 233 -3.58 10.69 -3.29
N LEU A 234 -4.91 10.79 -3.48
CA LEU A 234 -5.51 11.62 -4.53
C LEU A 234 -5.17 13.11 -4.36
N GLN A 235 -5.27 13.64 -3.15
CA GLN A 235 -4.93 15.04 -2.85
C GLN A 235 -3.45 15.32 -3.15
N LYS A 236 -2.52 14.44 -2.71
CA LYS A 236 -1.09 14.52 -3.05
C LYS A 236 -0.84 14.53 -4.56
N ALA A 237 -1.55 13.70 -5.33
CA ALA A 237 -1.43 13.67 -6.78
C ALA A 237 -1.93 14.97 -7.45
N ALA A 238 -3.04 15.52 -6.98
CA ALA A 238 -3.58 16.80 -7.45
C ALA A 238 -2.64 17.98 -7.13
N GLU A 239 -2.06 18.04 -5.93
CA GLU A 239 -1.05 19.05 -5.55
C GLU A 239 0.20 18.95 -6.43
N ALA A 240 0.72 17.74 -6.64
CA ALA A 240 1.87 17.48 -7.50
C ALA A 240 1.60 17.90 -8.96
N PHE A 241 0.41 17.57 -9.49
CA PHE A 241 0.00 17.97 -10.84
C PHE A 241 -0.16 19.49 -10.98
N ALA A 242 -0.70 20.17 -9.96
CA ALA A 242 -0.82 21.62 -9.95
C ALA A 242 0.56 22.32 -9.92
N GLU A 243 1.51 21.79 -9.14
CA GLU A 243 2.90 22.29 -9.09
C GLU A 243 3.65 22.02 -10.40
N LEU A 244 3.54 20.81 -10.96
CA LEU A 244 4.08 20.46 -12.29
C LEU A 244 3.55 21.41 -13.37
N SER A 245 2.26 21.73 -13.31
CA SER A 245 1.59 22.65 -14.24
C SER A 245 2.05 24.11 -14.08
N LYS A 246 2.32 24.57 -12.86
CA LYS A 246 2.94 25.89 -12.61
C LYS A 246 4.34 25.95 -13.21
N ARG A 247 5.18 24.94 -12.95
CA ARG A 247 6.55 24.83 -13.50
C ARG A 247 6.56 24.83 -15.01
N LYS A 248 5.65 24.09 -15.67
CA LYS A 248 5.54 24.08 -17.14
C LYS A 248 5.12 25.44 -17.72
N LYS A 249 4.28 26.23 -17.03
CA LYS A 249 3.87 27.58 -17.48
C LYS A 249 4.99 28.64 -17.39
N THR A 250 5.94 28.51 -16.46
CA THR A 250 7.04 29.50 -16.29
C THR A 250 8.28 29.18 -17.14
N LYS A 251 8.35 27.99 -17.75
CA LYS A 251 9.55 27.46 -18.41
C LYS A 251 9.58 27.77 -19.91
N LYS A 252 10.63 28.45 -20.38
CA LYS A 252 10.87 28.71 -21.82
C LYS A 252 11.61 27.58 -22.56
N SER A 253 11.92 26.47 -21.89
CA SER A 253 12.70 25.35 -22.44
C SER A 253 11.98 24.01 -22.23
N LYS A 254 12.10 23.10 -23.22
CA LYS A 254 11.47 21.77 -23.21
C LYS A 254 12.16 20.72 -22.32
N LYS A 255 13.37 20.98 -21.81
CA LYS A 255 14.12 19.99 -20.99
C LYS A 255 13.40 19.75 -19.65
N LYS A 256 13.50 18.53 -19.07
CA LYS A 256 13.11 18.26 -17.67
C LYS A 256 13.90 19.19 -16.72
N GLY A 257 13.35 19.47 -15.53
CA GLY A 257 14.01 20.20 -14.45
C GLY A 257 14.34 19.29 -13.26
N PRO A 258 15.04 19.81 -12.24
CA PRO A 258 15.41 19.04 -11.04
C PRO A 258 14.15 18.62 -10.26
N GLY A 259 14.07 17.33 -9.92
CA GLY A 259 12.88 16.77 -9.28
C GLY A 259 11.64 16.74 -10.18
N GLU A 260 11.72 17.10 -11.47
CA GLU A 260 10.57 17.10 -12.38
C GLU A 260 10.18 15.68 -12.82
N GLY A 261 11.10 14.72 -12.80
CA GLY A 261 10.81 13.30 -13.02
C GLY A 261 10.02 12.72 -11.84
N VAL A 262 10.54 12.90 -10.62
CA VAL A 262 9.87 12.44 -9.40
C VAL A 262 8.53 13.18 -9.18
N LEU A 263 8.46 14.47 -9.47
CA LEU A 263 7.21 15.24 -9.44
C LEU A 263 6.20 14.78 -10.51
N THR A 264 6.67 14.34 -11.69
CA THR A 264 5.78 13.77 -12.72
C THR A 264 5.22 12.42 -12.28
N LEU A 265 6.02 11.57 -11.62
CA LEU A 265 5.53 10.32 -11.02
C LEU A 265 4.47 10.60 -9.95
N ARG A 266 4.75 11.51 -9.02
CA ARG A 266 3.78 11.92 -7.98
C ARG A 266 2.50 12.56 -8.53
N ALA A 267 2.56 13.15 -9.72
CA ALA A 267 1.42 13.74 -10.41
C ALA A 267 0.58 12.73 -11.24
N LYS A 268 0.97 11.45 -11.27
CA LYS A 268 0.19 10.36 -11.87
C LYS A 268 -1.02 10.06 -10.95
N PRO A 269 -2.27 10.03 -11.44
CA PRO A 269 -3.39 9.55 -10.66
C PRO A 269 -3.24 8.03 -10.38
N PRO A 270 -3.92 7.48 -9.35
CA PRO A 270 -3.98 6.03 -9.14
C PRO A 270 -4.53 5.28 -10.37
N PRO A 271 -4.20 3.99 -10.54
CA PRO A 271 -4.80 3.15 -11.58
C PRO A 271 -6.30 2.91 -11.30
N PRO A 272 -7.12 2.61 -12.33
CA PRO A 272 -8.56 2.40 -12.17
C PRO A 272 -8.94 1.33 -11.13
N ASP A 273 -8.11 0.30 -10.95
CA ASP A 273 -8.37 -0.79 -10.01
C ASP A 273 -8.34 -0.31 -8.53
N GLU A 274 -7.52 0.69 -8.18
CA GLU A 274 -7.57 1.31 -6.85
C GLU A 274 -8.84 2.13 -6.63
N PHE A 275 -9.34 2.81 -7.68
CA PHE A 275 -10.63 3.50 -7.61
C PHE A 275 -11.78 2.51 -7.41
N VAL A 276 -11.77 1.38 -8.14
CA VAL A 276 -12.75 0.30 -7.97
C VAL A 276 -12.70 -0.23 -6.54
N ASP A 277 -11.54 -0.64 -6.04
CA ASP A 277 -11.37 -1.14 -4.67
C ASP A 277 -11.83 -0.12 -3.60
N CYS A 278 -11.52 1.17 -3.78
CA CYS A 278 -12.00 2.24 -2.90
C CYS A 278 -13.54 2.34 -2.91
N PHE A 279 -14.18 2.28 -4.10
CA PHE A 279 -15.65 2.22 -4.19
C PHE A 279 -16.22 0.95 -3.53
N GLN A 280 -15.57 -0.21 -3.64
CA GLN A 280 -16.01 -1.42 -2.92
C GLN A 280 -15.93 -1.22 -1.40
N LYS A 281 -14.86 -0.60 -0.90
CA LYS A 281 -14.68 -0.23 0.50
C LYS A 281 -15.76 0.74 0.99
N PHE A 282 -16.13 1.78 0.23
CA PHE A 282 -17.28 2.65 0.54
C PHE A 282 -18.59 1.86 0.70
N LYS A 283 -18.91 0.98 -0.27
CA LYS A 283 -20.13 0.17 -0.24
C LYS A 283 -20.15 -0.79 0.96
N HIS A 284 -19.00 -1.38 1.31
CA HIS A 284 -18.89 -2.22 2.50
C HIS A 284 -19.02 -1.39 3.80
N GLY A 285 -18.40 -0.21 3.86
CA GLY A 285 -18.51 0.73 4.97
C GLY A 285 -19.96 1.12 5.26
N PHE A 286 -20.74 1.53 4.25
CA PHE A 286 -22.16 1.82 4.43
C PHE A 286 -22.97 0.59 4.91
N ASN A 287 -22.68 -0.60 4.39
CA ASN A 287 -23.30 -1.85 4.87
C ASN A 287 -22.99 -2.14 6.35
N LEU A 288 -21.77 -1.86 6.82
CA LEU A 288 -21.38 -2.02 8.21
C LEU A 288 -22.02 -0.94 9.10
N LEU A 289 -22.04 0.32 8.67
CA LEU A 289 -22.68 1.42 9.40
C LEU A 289 -24.18 1.17 9.63
N ALA A 290 -24.90 0.70 8.60
CA ALA A 290 -26.32 0.39 8.72
C ALA A 290 -26.62 -0.79 9.67
N LYS A 291 -25.67 -1.73 9.80
CA LYS A 291 -25.72 -2.86 10.73
C LYS A 291 -25.34 -2.46 12.16
N LEU A 292 -24.33 -1.60 12.30
CA LEU A 292 -23.76 -1.16 13.58
C LEU A 292 -24.45 0.08 14.19
N LYS A 293 -25.49 0.63 13.53
CA LYS A 293 -26.14 1.91 13.91
C LYS A 293 -26.67 2.05 15.33
N PHE A 294 -26.88 0.95 16.06
CA PHE A 294 -27.28 0.95 17.47
C PHE A 294 -26.12 0.65 18.44
N HIS A 295 -24.94 0.33 17.91
CA HIS A 295 -23.75 -0.11 18.66
C HIS A 295 -22.60 0.89 18.63
N ILE A 296 -22.59 1.86 17.69
CA ILE A 296 -21.59 2.94 17.61
C ILE A 296 -22.23 4.31 17.84
N GLN A 297 -21.63 5.13 18.71
CA GLN A 297 -22.24 6.36 19.24
C GLN A 297 -21.31 7.58 19.36
N ASN A 298 -20.00 7.44 19.12
CA ASN A 298 -19.04 8.56 19.16
C ASN A 298 -17.89 8.34 18.13
N PRO A 299 -18.01 8.84 16.89
CA PRO A 299 -19.23 9.35 16.26
C PRO A 299 -20.31 8.26 16.08
N SER A 300 -21.55 8.69 15.87
CA SER A 300 -22.66 7.80 15.50
C SER A 300 -22.54 7.31 14.05
N ALA A 301 -23.29 6.25 13.71
CA ALA A 301 -23.33 5.76 12.34
C ALA A 301 -23.86 6.79 11.32
N ALA A 302 -24.71 7.74 11.76
CA ALA A 302 -25.25 8.78 10.90
C ALA A 302 -24.17 9.83 10.55
N GLU A 303 -23.41 10.28 11.56
CA GLU A 303 -22.28 11.19 11.37
C GLU A 303 -21.20 10.56 10.48
N LEU A 304 -20.91 9.26 10.66
CA LEU A 304 -19.98 8.51 9.81
C LEU A 304 -20.47 8.38 8.35
N VAL A 305 -21.79 8.31 8.09
CA VAL A 305 -22.32 8.39 6.72
C VAL A 305 -21.96 9.73 6.10
N HIS A 306 -22.23 10.85 6.78
CA HIS A 306 -21.89 12.19 6.26
C HIS A 306 -20.37 12.39 6.08
N PHE A 307 -19.55 11.89 7.00
CA PHE A 307 -18.10 11.92 6.89
C PHE A 307 -17.57 11.07 5.71
N LEU A 308 -18.29 10.03 5.28
CA LEU A 308 -17.97 9.25 4.07
C LEU A 308 -18.47 9.90 2.78
N PHE A 309 -19.54 10.70 2.79
CA PHE A 309 -20.03 11.36 1.59
C PHE A 309 -19.07 12.41 1.02
N THR A 310 -18.35 13.13 1.89
CA THR A 310 -17.33 14.12 1.49
C THR A 310 -16.19 13.49 0.65
N PRO A 311 -15.49 12.43 1.11
CA PRO A 311 -14.47 11.76 0.31
C PRO A 311 -15.07 10.99 -0.87
N LEU A 312 -16.25 10.38 -0.76
CA LEU A 312 -16.92 9.72 -1.89
C LEU A 312 -17.14 10.69 -3.05
N HIS A 313 -17.62 11.90 -2.76
CA HIS A 313 -17.78 12.97 -3.75
C HIS A 313 -16.45 13.34 -4.42
N MET A 314 -15.37 13.49 -3.63
CA MET A 314 -14.04 13.80 -4.16
C MET A 314 -13.51 12.69 -5.08
N VAL A 315 -13.73 11.42 -4.73
CA VAL A 315 -13.33 10.27 -5.57
C VAL A 315 -14.12 10.27 -6.89
N VAL A 316 -15.45 10.45 -6.84
CA VAL A 316 -16.32 10.53 -8.04
C VAL A 316 -15.96 11.71 -8.95
N GLN A 317 -15.63 12.87 -8.38
CA GLN A 317 -15.13 14.01 -9.17
C GLN A 317 -13.79 13.70 -9.83
N THR A 318 -12.90 12.96 -9.15
CA THR A 318 -11.58 12.61 -9.67
C THR A 318 -11.65 11.56 -10.78
N THR A 319 -12.67 10.69 -10.78
CA THR A 319 -12.96 9.78 -11.90
C THR A 319 -13.64 10.47 -13.10
N GLY A 320 -13.95 11.76 -13.00
CA GLY A 320 -14.58 12.56 -14.05
C GLY A 320 -16.11 12.47 -14.09
N GLY A 321 -16.72 11.71 -13.18
CA GLY A 321 -18.15 11.41 -13.17
C GLY A 321 -18.47 10.08 -12.45
N PRO A 322 -19.77 9.78 -12.26
CA PRO A 322 -20.26 8.60 -11.54
C PRO A 322 -20.09 7.27 -12.31
N GLU A 323 -19.71 7.30 -13.58
CA GLU A 323 -19.74 6.16 -14.49
C GLU A 323 -18.90 4.98 -13.98
N LEU A 324 -17.68 5.25 -13.49
CA LEU A 324 -16.81 4.20 -12.93
C LEU A 324 -17.41 3.61 -11.64
N ALA A 325 -17.93 4.46 -10.75
CA ALA A 325 -18.60 4.02 -9.52
C ALA A 325 -19.82 3.13 -9.83
N GLY A 326 -20.57 3.47 -10.89
CA GLY A 326 -21.71 2.70 -11.37
C GLY A 326 -21.36 1.28 -11.82
N THR A 327 -20.15 1.02 -12.31
CA THR A 327 -19.72 -0.35 -12.67
C THR A 327 -19.41 -1.25 -11.47
N VAL A 328 -19.27 -0.70 -10.26
CA VAL A 328 -18.83 -1.45 -9.07
C VAL A 328 -20.00 -2.21 -8.46
N ILE A 329 -20.26 -3.42 -8.95
CA ILE A 329 -21.39 -4.26 -8.52
C ILE A 329 -21.22 -4.74 -7.07
N SER A 330 -20.12 -5.41 -6.74
CA SER A 330 -19.93 -6.07 -5.44
C SER A 330 -19.09 -5.22 -4.47
N PRO A 331 -19.47 -5.10 -3.17
CA PRO A 331 -20.71 -5.59 -2.58
C PRO A 331 -21.91 -4.76 -3.04
N LEU A 332 -23.10 -5.36 -3.17
CA LEU A 332 -24.34 -4.59 -3.23
C LEU A 332 -24.64 -3.99 -1.85
N LEU A 333 -25.40 -2.89 -1.82
CA LEU A 333 -25.94 -2.40 -0.56
C LEU A 333 -27.06 -3.33 -0.06
N THR A 334 -27.13 -3.57 1.25
CA THR A 334 -28.27 -4.29 1.84
C THR A 334 -29.53 -3.41 1.80
N LYS A 335 -30.71 -4.03 1.91
CA LYS A 335 -31.97 -3.27 2.02
C LYS A 335 -31.92 -2.29 3.20
N ASP A 336 -31.49 -2.77 4.37
CA ASP A 336 -31.37 -1.98 5.60
C ASP A 336 -30.40 -0.80 5.42
N THR A 337 -29.42 -0.92 4.54
CA THR A 337 -28.48 0.15 4.18
C THR A 337 -29.11 1.18 3.25
N ILE A 338 -29.81 0.73 2.22
CA ILE A 338 -30.55 1.62 1.30
C ILE A 338 -31.62 2.40 2.08
N ASP A 339 -32.36 1.74 2.98
CA ASP A 339 -33.36 2.40 3.82
C ASP A 339 -32.71 3.28 4.90
N PHE A 340 -31.57 2.90 5.49
CA PHE A 340 -30.82 3.77 6.41
C PHE A 340 -30.29 5.04 5.72
N LEU A 341 -29.71 4.92 4.52
CA LEU A 341 -29.24 6.07 3.74
C LEU A 341 -30.41 7.02 3.40
N ARG A 342 -31.57 6.50 2.95
CA ARG A 342 -32.78 7.30 2.66
C ARG A 342 -33.25 8.20 3.80
N TYR A 343 -33.02 7.82 5.05
CA TYR A 343 -33.38 8.60 6.24
C TYR A 343 -32.23 9.43 6.82
N THR A 344 -31.00 9.24 6.33
CA THR A 344 -29.79 9.88 6.88
C THR A 344 -29.26 11.00 5.98
N VAL A 345 -29.17 10.77 4.67
CA VAL A 345 -28.46 11.68 3.76
C VAL A 345 -29.20 12.99 3.55
N THR A 346 -28.44 14.09 3.42
CA THR A 346 -28.96 15.39 2.98
C THR A 346 -29.37 15.37 1.50
N SER A 347 -30.02 16.43 1.03
CA SER A 347 -30.45 16.56 -0.38
C SER A 347 -29.30 16.47 -1.38
N GLU A 348 -28.12 17.02 -1.04
CA GLU A 348 -26.95 17.04 -1.93
C GLU A 348 -26.26 15.67 -1.96
N GLU A 349 -26.07 15.05 -0.80
CA GLU A 349 -25.56 13.68 -0.67
C GLU A 349 -26.48 12.65 -1.34
N GLY A 350 -27.80 12.82 -1.19
CA GLY A 350 -28.81 11.98 -1.84
C GLY A 350 -28.79 12.12 -3.37
N GLN A 351 -28.57 13.33 -3.91
CA GLN A 351 -28.38 13.52 -5.35
C GLN A 351 -27.12 12.82 -5.86
N LEU A 352 -26.00 12.93 -5.13
CA LEU A 352 -24.77 12.19 -5.46
C LEU A 352 -25.01 10.69 -5.42
N TRP A 353 -25.58 10.14 -4.34
CA TRP A 353 -25.84 8.71 -4.19
C TRP A 353 -26.70 8.14 -5.32
N MET A 354 -27.80 8.83 -5.65
CA MET A 354 -28.69 8.42 -6.75
C MET A 354 -28.01 8.51 -8.12
N SER A 355 -27.04 9.43 -8.31
CA SER A 355 -26.25 9.51 -9.54
C SER A 355 -25.32 8.32 -9.78
N LEU A 356 -24.95 7.57 -8.73
CA LEU A 356 -24.13 6.35 -8.84
C LEU A 356 -24.93 5.15 -9.41
N GLY A 357 -26.25 5.29 -9.55
CA GLY A 357 -27.10 4.36 -10.29
C GLY A 357 -27.48 3.07 -9.57
N ASP A 358 -27.93 2.09 -10.36
CA ASP A 358 -28.56 0.85 -9.88
C ASP A 358 -27.70 0.05 -8.89
N THR A 359 -26.40 -0.06 -9.15
CA THR A 359 -25.45 -0.84 -8.32
C THR A 359 -25.31 -0.29 -6.89
N TRP A 360 -25.69 0.96 -6.65
CA TRP A 360 -25.67 1.62 -5.35
C TRP A 360 -27.07 1.79 -4.73
N THR A 361 -28.15 1.56 -5.48
CA THR A 361 -29.52 1.90 -5.07
C THR A 361 -30.50 0.71 -5.03
N LYS A 362 -30.12 -0.45 -5.61
CA LYS A 362 -30.91 -1.69 -5.58
C LYS A 362 -30.29 -2.74 -4.66
N ALA A 363 -31.13 -3.39 -3.85
CA ALA A 363 -30.71 -4.52 -3.02
C ALA A 363 -30.60 -5.81 -3.87
N ARG A 364 -29.94 -6.85 -3.34
CA ARG A 364 -29.87 -8.18 -3.97
C ARG A 364 -31.24 -8.80 -4.30
N ALA A 365 -32.29 -8.40 -3.58
CA ALA A 365 -33.68 -8.83 -3.84
C ALA A 365 -34.26 -8.23 -5.13
N ASP A 366 -33.91 -6.98 -5.44
CA ASP A 366 -34.37 -6.21 -6.61
C ASP A 366 -33.40 -6.38 -7.81
N TRP A 367 -32.27 -7.05 -7.60
CA TRP A 367 -31.27 -7.34 -8.62
C TRP A 367 -31.62 -8.61 -9.42
N PRO A 368 -31.50 -8.62 -10.77
CA PRO A 368 -31.79 -9.78 -11.62
C PRO A 368 -31.16 -11.09 -11.12
N LYS A 369 -32.00 -12.11 -10.92
CA LYS A 369 -31.64 -13.37 -10.20
C LYS A 369 -30.68 -14.28 -10.97
N ASP A 370 -30.67 -14.13 -12.29
CA ASP A 370 -29.76 -14.74 -13.25
C ASP A 370 -28.34 -14.14 -13.18
N HIS A 371 -28.21 -12.87 -12.77
CA HIS A 371 -26.92 -12.20 -12.65
C HIS A 371 -26.19 -12.63 -11.38
N PHE A 372 -25.12 -13.41 -11.57
CA PHE A 372 -24.14 -13.73 -10.53
C PHE A 372 -23.46 -12.45 -10.00
N ILE A 373 -23.17 -12.43 -8.70
CA ILE A 373 -22.42 -11.37 -8.05
C ILE A 373 -21.33 -12.06 -7.21
N PRO A 374 -20.04 -11.76 -7.43
CA PRO A 374 -18.98 -12.37 -6.64
C PRO A 374 -19.08 -11.90 -5.18
N PRO A 375 -18.86 -12.78 -4.19
CA PRO A 375 -18.71 -12.36 -2.79
C PRO A 375 -17.63 -11.29 -2.65
N TYR A 376 -17.86 -10.30 -1.78
CA TYR A 376 -16.84 -9.30 -1.47
C TYR A 376 -16.01 -9.74 -0.27
N VAL A 377 -14.71 -9.92 -0.50
CA VAL A 377 -13.70 -10.11 0.54
C VAL A 377 -12.82 -8.85 0.55
N PRO A 378 -12.87 -8.01 1.59
CA PRO A 378 -12.05 -6.82 1.66
C PRO A 378 -10.57 -7.19 1.83
N ARG A 379 -9.70 -6.63 0.98
CA ARG A 379 -8.24 -6.72 1.11
C ARG A 379 -7.70 -5.41 1.65
N PHE A 380 -6.79 -5.47 2.61
CA PHE A 380 -6.24 -4.31 3.28
C PHE A 380 -4.74 -4.15 3.01
N ARG A 381 -4.28 -2.90 2.79
CA ARG A 381 -2.89 -2.56 2.44
C ARG A 381 -1.80 -3.12 3.36
N ASN A 382 -2.15 -3.40 4.61
CA ASN A 382 -1.27 -3.86 5.68
C ASN A 382 -1.24 -5.39 5.83
N GLY A 383 -2.00 -6.13 5.01
CA GLY A 383 -2.17 -7.58 5.16
C GLY A 383 -3.01 -7.99 6.37
N TRP A 384 -3.79 -7.08 6.96
CA TRP A 384 -4.79 -7.44 7.97
C TRP A 384 -5.95 -8.18 7.31
N GLU A 385 -6.44 -9.24 7.97
CA GLU A 385 -7.58 -10.02 7.55
C GLU A 385 -8.61 -10.09 8.70
N PRO A 386 -9.93 -10.03 8.44
CA PRO A 386 -10.93 -10.09 9.49
C PRO A 386 -10.91 -11.43 10.26
N PRO A 387 -10.97 -11.42 11.60
CA PRO A 387 -10.82 -12.65 12.38
C PRO A 387 -11.97 -13.64 12.14
N LEU A 388 -11.61 -14.92 11.99
CA LEU A 388 -12.53 -16.02 11.74
C LEU A 388 -13.30 -16.42 13.01
N LEU A 389 -14.62 -16.30 12.97
CA LEU A 389 -15.52 -16.65 14.08
C LEU A 389 -15.82 -18.16 14.07
N ASN A 390 -14.84 -18.99 14.44
CA ASN A 390 -14.90 -20.46 14.35
C ASN A 390 -15.99 -21.14 15.24
N PHE A 391 -16.70 -20.39 16.08
CA PHE A 391 -17.88 -20.88 16.82
C PHE A 391 -19.17 -20.85 15.99
N MET A 392 -19.15 -20.21 14.81
CA MET A 392 -20.27 -20.29 13.87
C MET A 392 -20.27 -21.67 13.19
N GLY A 393 -21.13 -22.58 13.65
CA GLY A 393 -21.51 -23.76 12.88
C GLY A 393 -21.96 -23.33 11.48
N ALA A 394 -21.40 -23.95 10.44
CA ALA A 394 -21.26 -23.37 9.10
C ALA A 394 -22.53 -22.64 8.59
N PRO A 395 -22.55 -21.28 8.54
CA PRO A 395 -23.55 -20.59 7.76
C PRO A 395 -23.32 -20.97 6.28
N LYS A 396 -24.41 -21.10 5.50
CA LYS A 396 -24.30 -21.42 4.07
C LYS A 396 -23.44 -20.41 3.31
N GLU A 397 -23.29 -19.19 3.83
CA GLU A 397 -22.35 -18.18 3.32
C GLU A 397 -20.88 -18.62 3.38
N GLN A 398 -20.42 -19.38 4.40
CA GLN A 398 -19.03 -19.85 4.47
C GLN A 398 -18.75 -20.96 3.47
N GLU A 399 -19.66 -21.92 3.30
CA GLU A 399 -19.56 -22.92 2.22
C GLU A 399 -19.58 -22.25 0.84
N LEU A 400 -20.49 -21.29 0.63
CA LEU A 400 -20.55 -20.50 -0.61
C LEU A 400 -19.29 -19.66 -0.85
N ASN A 401 -18.68 -19.08 0.19
CA ASN A 401 -17.45 -18.31 0.06
C ASN A 401 -16.26 -19.22 -0.29
N HIS A 402 -16.07 -20.35 0.38
CA HIS A 402 -14.98 -21.28 0.04
C HIS A 402 -15.17 -21.95 -1.33
N LEU A 403 -16.41 -22.23 -1.75
CA LEU A 403 -16.67 -22.62 -3.15
C LEU A 403 -16.40 -21.46 -4.13
N ALA A 404 -16.76 -20.22 -3.79
CA ALA A 404 -16.51 -19.06 -4.65
C ALA A 404 -15.01 -18.73 -4.78
N GLU A 405 -14.23 -18.84 -3.71
CA GLU A 405 -12.77 -18.75 -3.72
C GLU A 405 -12.18 -19.85 -4.60
N SER A 406 -12.65 -21.09 -4.46
CA SER A 406 -12.21 -22.23 -5.29
C SER A 406 -12.51 -21.98 -6.77
N VAL A 407 -13.73 -21.53 -7.11
CA VAL A 407 -14.15 -21.22 -8.49
C VAL A 407 -13.40 -20.02 -9.06
N ALA A 408 -13.17 -18.97 -8.27
CA ALA A 408 -12.40 -17.80 -8.69
C ALA A 408 -10.94 -18.15 -9.00
N ASN A 409 -10.30 -18.95 -8.14
CA ASN A 409 -8.95 -19.46 -8.36
C ASN A 409 -8.88 -20.33 -9.63
N VAL A 410 -9.85 -21.21 -9.87
CA VAL A 410 -9.92 -22.01 -11.11
C VAL A 410 -10.11 -21.11 -12.34
N ALA A 411 -11.03 -20.14 -12.30
CA ALA A 411 -11.28 -19.23 -13.41
C ALA A 411 -10.11 -18.27 -13.69
N GLU A 412 -9.28 -17.94 -12.71
CA GLU A 412 -8.04 -17.20 -12.91
C GLU A 412 -6.90 -18.08 -13.44
N GLN A 413 -6.80 -19.34 -12.99
CA GLN A 413 -5.86 -20.32 -13.56
C GLN A 413 -6.17 -20.63 -15.03
N GLN A 414 -7.44 -20.77 -15.40
CA GLN A 414 -7.87 -20.96 -16.79
C GLN A 414 -7.49 -19.76 -17.66
N ARG A 415 -7.81 -18.53 -17.27
CA ARG A 415 -7.39 -17.32 -18.02
C ARG A 415 -5.86 -17.19 -18.13
N LYS A 416 -5.11 -17.60 -17.09
CA LYS A 416 -3.63 -17.67 -17.10
C LYS A 416 -3.07 -18.83 -17.95
N GLN A 417 -3.87 -19.83 -18.31
CA GLN A 417 -3.52 -20.86 -19.30
C GLN A 417 -3.86 -20.39 -20.72
N GLU A 418 -5.05 -19.83 -20.93
CA GLU A 418 -5.49 -19.27 -22.22
C GLU A 418 -4.54 -18.19 -22.75
N MET A 419 -4.12 -17.24 -21.89
CA MET A 419 -3.11 -16.24 -22.24
C MET A 419 -1.74 -16.84 -22.59
N LYS A 420 -1.39 -18.02 -22.04
CA LYS A 420 -0.13 -18.70 -22.38
C LYS A 420 -0.21 -19.42 -23.71
N THR A 421 -1.32 -20.11 -24.01
CA THR A 421 -1.54 -20.71 -25.33
C THR A 421 -1.57 -19.65 -26.42
N LEU A 422 -2.27 -18.53 -26.21
CA LEU A 422 -2.30 -17.36 -27.11
C LEU A 422 -0.97 -16.56 -27.19
N SER A 423 0.10 -17.03 -26.54
CA SER A 423 1.48 -16.52 -26.69
C SER A 423 2.47 -17.60 -27.17
N THR A 424 1.96 -18.74 -27.64
CA THR A 424 2.76 -19.85 -28.22
C THR A 424 2.24 -20.34 -29.58
N GLU A 425 1.18 -19.71 -30.09
CA GLU A 425 0.80 -19.67 -31.52
C GLU A 425 1.21 -18.31 -32.13
#